data_AF-A0A221NJ24-F1
#
_entry.id   AF-A0A221NJ24-F1
#
_cell.length_a   1.000
_cell.length_b   1.000
_cell.length_c   1.000
_cell.angle_alpha   90.00
_cell.angle_beta   90.00
_cell.angle_gamma   90.00
#
_symmetry.space_group_name_H-M   'P 1'
#
loop_
_entity.id
_entity.type
_entity.pdbx_description
1 polymer ?
#
loop_
_entity_poly.entity_id
_entity_poly.type
_entity_poly.pdbx_seq_one_letter_code
_entity_poly.pdbx_strand_id
1 'polypeptide(L)'
;MSKLGLIHTVSKLGSTFAELTEELLPSVETIVISDELLLKRTVRDGEIDSVTRDRLRAHVAALTEYGVDAVLVTCSSVGGVVDEIARNAEVPVFRVDRAMAERAVELGTRIGVLATLPTTLAPTAAVVESAARAAGRDVSVIPRLCEGAFSALDRGDAARHDAIIAEELDSLLAEVDVVVLAQASMARIAAMRPIDGSRVLSSPRLALERLATQGPFLSK
;
A
#
# COMPACT_ATOMS: atom_id res chain seq x y z
N MET A 1 -1.10 27.06 3.33
CA MET A 1 -1.82 25.84 2.92
C MET A 1 -0.85 24.69 3.01
N SER A 2 -1.23 23.63 3.73
CA SER A 2 -0.42 22.43 3.88
C SER A 2 -0.36 21.65 2.57
N LYS A 3 0.76 20.96 2.31
CA LYS A 3 1.01 20.23 1.06
C LYS A 3 1.42 18.79 1.30
N LEU A 4 0.78 17.85 0.61
CA LEU A 4 1.11 16.42 0.60
C LEU A 4 1.71 16.02 -0.74
N GLY A 5 2.94 15.54 -0.74
CA GLY A 5 3.55 14.87 -1.88
C GLY A 5 3.04 13.44 -2.03
N LEU A 6 2.60 13.04 -3.23
CA LEU A 6 2.20 11.67 -3.55
C LEU A 6 3.16 11.09 -4.60
N ILE A 7 3.68 9.89 -4.33
CA ILE A 7 4.45 9.12 -5.31
C ILE A 7 3.64 7.88 -5.72
N HIS A 8 3.20 7.85 -6.98
CA HIS A 8 2.49 6.72 -7.57
C HIS A 8 3.43 5.89 -8.46
N THR A 9 3.33 4.57 -8.34
CA THR A 9 4.00 3.63 -9.27
C THR A 9 3.01 2.95 -10.21
N VAL A 10 1.71 3.23 -10.05
CA VAL A 10 0.62 2.77 -10.91
C VAL A 10 -0.27 3.97 -11.15
N SER A 11 -0.19 4.54 -12.36
CA SER A 11 -0.91 5.78 -12.74
C SER A 11 -2.42 5.69 -12.51
N LYS A 12 -3.01 4.51 -12.75
CA LYS A 12 -4.44 4.23 -12.57
C LYS A 12 -4.95 4.40 -11.13
N LEU A 13 -4.08 4.39 -10.12
CA LEU A 13 -4.48 4.63 -8.73
C LEU A 13 -4.59 6.13 -8.39
N GLY A 14 -4.14 7.02 -9.28
CA GLY A 14 -4.13 8.46 -9.04
C GLY A 14 -5.53 9.02 -8.70
N SER A 15 -6.58 8.59 -9.41
CA SER A 15 -7.95 9.04 -9.11
C SER A 15 -8.43 8.58 -7.74
N THR A 16 -8.13 7.34 -7.35
CA THR A 16 -8.47 6.82 -6.02
C THR A 16 -7.83 7.66 -4.91
N PHE A 17 -6.55 8.02 -5.05
CA PHE A 17 -5.91 8.88 -4.05
C PHE A 17 -6.44 10.30 -4.08
N ALA A 18 -6.71 10.87 -5.25
CA ALA A 18 -7.29 12.20 -5.38
C ALA A 18 -8.65 12.31 -4.67
N GLU A 19 -9.57 11.39 -4.96
CA GLU A 19 -10.90 11.32 -4.34
C GLU A 19 -10.80 11.19 -2.81
N LEU A 20 -9.92 10.31 -2.32
CA LEU A 20 -9.74 10.12 -0.88
C LEU A 20 -9.06 11.31 -0.19
N THR A 21 -8.15 12.01 -0.87
CA THR A 21 -7.52 13.22 -0.31
C THR A 21 -8.52 14.37 -0.25
N GLU A 22 -9.39 14.53 -1.25
CA GLU A 22 -10.47 15.52 -1.22
C GLU A 22 -11.45 15.25 -0.06
N GLU A 23 -11.77 13.98 0.18
CA GLU A 23 -12.66 13.56 1.27
C GLU A 23 -12.03 13.75 2.65
N LEU A 24 -10.80 13.26 2.85
CA LEU A 24 -10.19 13.11 4.18
C LEU A 24 -9.24 14.25 4.56
N LEU A 25 -8.73 14.99 3.57
CA LEU A 25 -7.75 16.06 3.72
C LEU A 25 -8.14 17.30 2.87
N PRO A 26 -9.37 17.83 2.96
CA PRO A 26 -9.88 18.86 2.04
C PRO A 26 -9.09 20.19 2.05
N SER A 27 -8.31 20.45 3.09
CA SER A 27 -7.47 21.65 3.23
C SER A 27 -6.00 21.44 2.86
N VAL A 28 -5.64 20.24 2.37
CA VAL A 28 -4.27 19.88 1.99
C VAL A 28 -4.18 19.83 0.47
N GLU A 29 -3.24 20.59 -0.09
CA GLU A 29 -2.93 20.56 -1.51
C GLU A 29 -2.06 19.33 -1.84
N THR A 30 -2.41 18.57 -2.88
CA THR A 30 -1.64 17.38 -3.28
C THR A 30 -0.71 17.68 -4.46
N ILE A 31 0.56 17.27 -4.34
CA ILE A 31 1.58 17.39 -5.40
C ILE A 31 2.00 15.98 -5.82
N VAL A 32 1.83 15.64 -7.09
CA VAL A 32 1.92 14.25 -7.54
C VAL A 32 3.12 14.01 -8.45
N ILE A 33 3.90 12.97 -8.14
CA ILE A 33 4.83 12.32 -9.06
C ILE A 33 4.29 10.93 -9.38
N SER A 34 4.12 10.60 -10.66
CA SER A 34 3.78 9.25 -11.10
C SER A 34 4.92 8.67 -11.93
N ASP A 35 5.50 7.57 -11.47
CA ASP A 35 6.62 6.88 -12.12
C ASP A 35 6.45 5.36 -12.07
N GLU A 36 5.94 4.79 -13.17
CA GLU A 36 5.74 3.35 -13.30
C GLU A 36 7.05 2.55 -13.42
N LEU A 37 8.19 3.20 -13.68
CA LEU A 37 9.47 2.50 -13.80
C LEU A 37 9.88 1.87 -12.47
N LEU A 38 9.50 2.49 -11.35
CA LEU A 38 9.78 1.97 -10.00
C LEU A 38 9.18 0.56 -9.81
N LEU A 39 7.93 0.35 -10.23
CA LEU A 39 7.29 -0.95 -10.13
C LEU A 39 7.72 -1.89 -11.25
N LYS A 40 7.80 -1.42 -12.50
CA LYS A 40 8.15 -2.24 -13.66
C LYS A 40 9.53 -2.90 -13.51
N ARG A 41 10.53 -2.17 -13.01
CA ARG A 41 11.85 -2.74 -12.71
C ARG A 41 11.79 -3.75 -11.58
N THR A 42 11.16 -3.39 -10.46
CA THR A 42 11.01 -4.27 -9.30
C THR A 42 10.35 -5.60 -9.68
N VAL A 43 9.30 -5.56 -10.51
CA VAL A 43 8.62 -6.78 -11.01
C VAL A 43 9.51 -7.58 -11.96
N ARG A 44 10.20 -6.92 -12.90
CA ARG A 44 11.11 -7.58 -13.85
C ARG A 44 12.26 -8.30 -13.15
N ASP A 45 12.88 -7.65 -12.17
CA ASP A 45 14.09 -8.13 -11.51
C ASP A 45 13.77 -9.02 -10.30
N GLY A 46 12.51 -9.03 -9.84
CA GLY A 46 12.08 -9.75 -8.65
C GLY A 46 12.51 -9.09 -7.32
N GLU A 47 13.32 -8.03 -7.40
CA GLU A 47 13.87 -7.30 -6.27
C GLU A 47 14.05 -5.81 -6.62
N ILE A 48 14.34 -4.99 -5.60
CA ILE A 48 14.58 -3.56 -5.79
C ILE A 48 16.06 -3.31 -6.05
N ASP A 49 16.40 -2.94 -7.29
CA ASP A 49 17.75 -2.55 -7.68
C ASP A 49 18.19 -1.18 -7.12
N SER A 50 19.50 -0.88 -7.16
CA SER A 50 20.03 0.41 -6.71
C SER A 50 19.46 1.58 -7.50
N VAL A 51 19.18 1.39 -8.79
CA VAL A 51 18.61 2.41 -9.67
C VAL A 51 17.21 2.82 -9.20
N THR A 52 16.36 1.84 -8.87
CA THR A 52 15.01 2.07 -8.33
C THR A 52 15.08 2.77 -6.97
N ARG A 53 16.05 2.36 -6.13
CA ARG A 53 16.28 2.98 -4.82
C ARG A 53 16.66 4.46 -4.95
N ASP A 54 17.64 4.78 -5.77
CA ASP A 54 18.12 6.14 -5.99
C ASP A 54 17.05 7.01 -6.66
N ARG A 55 16.29 6.43 -7.58
CA ARG A 55 15.17 7.09 -8.24
C ARG A 55 14.05 7.46 -7.27
N LEU A 56 13.67 6.56 -6.36
CA LEU A 56 12.70 6.88 -5.32
C LEU A 56 13.22 7.98 -4.38
N ARG A 57 14.50 7.94 -4.00
CA ARG A 57 15.14 9.00 -3.20
C ARG A 57 15.10 10.35 -3.92
N ALA A 58 15.38 10.38 -5.21
CA ALA A 58 15.32 11.59 -6.02
C ALA A 58 13.90 12.17 -6.09
N HIS A 59 12.87 11.33 -6.20
CA HIS A 59 11.47 11.79 -6.19
C HIS A 59 11.06 12.40 -4.85
N VAL A 60 11.48 11.79 -3.73
CA VAL A 60 11.27 12.35 -2.39
C VAL A 60 11.99 13.70 -2.25
N ALA A 61 13.24 13.80 -2.72
CA ALA A 61 13.99 15.04 -2.70
C ALA A 61 13.34 16.14 -3.54
N ALA A 62 12.85 15.82 -4.74
CA ALA A 62 12.15 16.78 -5.61
C ALA A 62 10.86 17.32 -4.96
N LEU A 63 10.07 16.47 -4.30
CA LEU A 63 8.89 16.91 -3.55
C LEU A 63 9.28 17.76 -2.33
N THR A 64 10.37 17.41 -1.65
CA THR A 64 10.90 18.19 -0.52
C THR A 64 11.33 19.58 -0.98
N GLU A 65 12.07 19.69 -2.09
CA GLU A 65 12.50 20.96 -2.70
C GLU A 65 11.30 21.82 -3.13
N TYR A 66 10.23 21.19 -3.61
CA TYR A 66 8.98 21.88 -3.92
C TYR A 66 8.30 22.49 -2.67
N GLY A 67 8.63 21.99 -1.47
CA GLY A 67 8.10 22.47 -0.20
C GLY A 67 6.82 21.76 0.25
N VAL A 68 6.73 20.44 0.02
CA VAL A 68 5.69 19.61 0.67
C VAL A 68 5.97 19.44 2.16
N ASP A 69 4.93 19.27 2.98
CA ASP A 69 5.11 19.02 4.43
C ASP A 69 5.24 17.52 4.76
N ALA A 70 4.85 16.63 3.84
CA ALA A 70 5.02 15.19 3.94
C ALA A 70 4.99 14.53 2.56
N VAL A 71 5.49 13.29 2.47
CA VAL A 71 5.40 12.45 1.27
C VAL A 71 4.72 11.12 1.61
N LEU A 72 3.73 10.71 0.81
CA LEU A 72 3.13 9.38 0.83
C LEU A 72 3.51 8.61 -0.43
N VAL A 73 4.21 7.49 -0.25
CA VAL A 73 4.54 6.54 -1.32
C VAL A 73 3.47 5.46 -1.37
N THR A 74 2.79 5.39 -2.50
CA THR A 74 1.57 4.57 -2.68
C THR A 74 1.81 3.14 -3.14
N CYS A 75 3.05 2.65 -3.02
CA CYS A 75 3.46 1.34 -3.50
C CYS A 75 4.13 0.50 -2.41
N SER A 76 3.48 -0.61 -2.05
CA SER A 76 3.95 -1.56 -1.04
C SER A 76 5.23 -2.30 -1.46
N SER A 77 5.41 -2.57 -2.77
CA SER A 77 6.59 -3.27 -3.30
C SER A 77 7.90 -2.51 -3.08
N VAL A 78 7.86 -1.18 -3.00
CA VAL A 78 9.03 -0.35 -2.69
C VAL A 78 9.08 0.09 -1.22
N GLY A 79 8.15 -0.38 -0.39
CA GLY A 79 7.95 0.07 0.99
C GLY A 79 9.20 -0.05 1.88
N GLY A 80 10.04 -1.08 1.66
CA GLY A 80 11.31 -1.22 2.38
C GLY A 80 12.26 -0.05 2.12
N VAL A 81 12.32 0.45 0.88
CA VAL A 81 13.11 1.64 0.54
C VAL A 81 12.50 2.90 1.14
N VAL A 82 11.16 2.97 1.22
CA VAL A 82 10.48 4.09 1.87
C VAL A 82 10.90 4.18 3.34
N ASP A 83 10.93 3.06 4.06
CA ASP A 83 11.37 3.00 5.47
C ASP A 83 12.87 3.37 5.64
N GLU A 84 13.70 3.16 4.62
CA GLU A 84 15.10 3.61 4.63
C GLU A 84 15.25 5.11 4.37
N ILE A 85 14.50 5.66 3.42
CA ILE A 85 14.50 7.09 3.10
C ILE A 85 13.97 7.87 4.30
N ALA A 86 12.87 7.42 4.91
CA ALA A 86 12.22 8.09 6.03
C ALA A 86 13.14 8.36 7.22
N ARG A 87 14.16 7.52 7.45
CA ARG A 87 15.11 7.68 8.58
C ARG A 87 15.97 8.95 8.48
N ASN A 88 16.18 9.48 7.28
CA ASN A 88 17.08 10.60 7.03
C ASN A 88 16.43 11.71 6.19
N ALA A 89 15.10 11.65 5.98
CA ALA A 89 14.38 12.62 5.19
C ALA A 89 14.12 13.90 5.99
N GLU A 90 14.16 15.05 5.31
CA GLU A 90 13.88 16.36 5.92
C GLU A 90 12.39 16.53 6.27
N VAL A 91 11.52 15.86 5.51
CA VAL A 91 10.08 15.80 5.73
C VAL A 91 9.64 14.36 6.02
N PRO A 92 8.56 14.15 6.81
CA PRO A 92 8.02 12.81 7.03
C PRO A 92 7.69 12.08 5.72
N VAL A 93 8.18 10.86 5.58
CA VAL A 93 7.91 9.98 4.42
C VAL A 93 7.18 8.73 4.89
N PHE A 94 6.01 8.48 4.30
CA PHE A 94 5.10 7.41 4.69
C PHE A 94 4.97 6.37 3.58
N ARG A 95 4.90 5.10 3.96
CA ARG A 95 4.43 4.02 3.11
C ARG A 95 2.94 3.79 3.33
N VAL A 96 2.21 3.57 2.24
CA VAL A 96 0.74 3.44 2.26
C VAL A 96 0.22 2.27 3.10
N ASP A 97 0.95 1.16 3.18
CA ASP A 97 0.49 -0.08 3.81
C ASP A 97 0.77 -0.16 5.31
N ARG A 98 1.47 0.82 5.92
CA ARG A 98 1.78 0.80 7.36
C ARG A 98 0.52 0.84 8.23
N ALA A 99 -0.39 1.79 7.96
CA ALA A 99 -1.63 1.92 8.72
C ALA A 99 -2.53 0.68 8.60
N MET A 100 -2.56 0.08 7.40
CA MET A 100 -3.27 -1.18 7.14
C MET A 100 -2.69 -2.35 7.93
N ALA A 101 -1.35 -2.45 8.01
CA ALA A 101 -0.67 -3.50 8.77
C ALA A 101 -0.93 -3.39 10.27
N GLU A 102 -0.85 -2.18 10.83
CA GLU A 102 -1.18 -1.92 12.24
C GLU A 102 -2.64 -2.26 12.54
N ARG A 103 -3.56 -1.84 11.65
CA ARG A 103 -4.98 -2.16 11.80
C ARG A 103 -5.28 -3.66 11.75
N ALA A 104 -4.59 -4.40 10.87
CA ALA A 104 -4.72 -5.85 10.80
C ALA A 104 -4.27 -6.51 12.12
N VAL A 105 -3.14 -6.04 12.66
CA VAL A 105 -2.62 -6.51 13.94
C VAL A 105 -3.59 -6.22 15.07
N GLU A 106 -4.28 -5.09 15.08
CA GLU A 106 -5.33 -4.81 16.08
C GLU A 106 -6.47 -5.83 16.03
N LEU A 107 -6.93 -6.16 14.81
CA LEU A 107 -8.13 -6.96 14.55
C LEU A 107 -7.95 -8.46 14.79
N GLY A 108 -6.74 -9.01 14.67
CA GLY A 108 -6.54 -10.45 14.68
C GLY A 108 -5.14 -10.91 15.07
N THR A 109 -4.98 -12.22 15.17
CA THR A 109 -3.68 -12.89 15.39
C THR A 109 -3.30 -13.80 14.25
N ARG A 110 -4.27 -14.24 13.44
CA ARG A 110 -4.06 -14.93 12.17
C ARG A 110 -4.39 -13.95 11.05
N ILE A 111 -3.37 -13.47 10.36
CA ILE A 111 -3.53 -12.41 9.35
C ILE A 111 -3.17 -12.97 7.98
N GLY A 112 -4.16 -13.02 7.08
CA GLY A 112 -3.93 -13.34 5.68
C GLY A 112 -3.35 -12.15 4.93
N VAL A 113 -2.36 -12.37 4.07
CA VAL A 113 -1.85 -11.35 3.14
C VAL A 113 -2.07 -11.87 1.73
N LEU A 114 -2.96 -11.21 0.99
CA LEU A 114 -3.35 -11.61 -0.36
C LEU A 114 -2.71 -10.68 -1.40
N ALA A 115 -2.02 -11.25 -2.37
CA ALA A 115 -1.38 -10.50 -3.45
C ALA A 115 -1.45 -11.25 -4.79
N THR A 116 -1.36 -10.54 -5.91
CA THR A 116 -1.18 -11.09 -7.26
C THR A 116 0.28 -11.04 -7.73
N LEU A 117 1.14 -10.28 -7.05
CA LEU A 117 2.56 -10.12 -7.36
C LEU A 117 3.45 -10.65 -6.21
N PRO A 118 4.42 -11.53 -6.49
CA PRO A 118 5.39 -11.98 -5.49
C PRO A 118 6.19 -10.82 -4.87
N THR A 119 6.53 -9.82 -5.69
CA THR A 119 7.25 -8.61 -5.30
C THR A 119 6.43 -7.66 -4.41
N THR A 120 5.15 -7.96 -4.18
CA THR A 120 4.30 -7.27 -3.20
C THR A 120 4.04 -8.15 -1.97
N LEU A 121 3.88 -9.46 -2.17
CA LEU A 121 3.52 -10.39 -1.10
C LEU A 121 4.50 -10.36 0.07
N ALA A 122 5.80 -10.56 -0.20
CA ALA A 122 6.81 -10.60 0.86
C ALA A 122 6.99 -9.23 1.57
N PRO A 123 7.09 -8.09 0.86
CA PRO A 123 7.16 -6.78 1.51
C PRO A 123 5.93 -6.44 2.37
N THR A 124 4.73 -6.85 1.96
CA THR A 124 3.52 -6.62 2.75
C THR A 124 3.43 -7.55 3.96
N ALA A 125 3.81 -8.83 3.82
CA ALA A 125 3.91 -9.73 4.98
C ALA A 125 4.89 -9.19 6.02
N ALA A 126 6.07 -8.74 5.58
CA ALA A 126 7.09 -8.19 6.47
C ALA A 126 6.63 -6.92 7.23
N VAL A 127 5.79 -6.07 6.63
CA VAL A 127 5.25 -4.89 7.34
C VAL A 127 4.21 -5.28 8.40
N VAL A 128 3.40 -6.31 8.15
CA VAL A 128 2.48 -6.87 9.15
C VAL A 128 3.24 -7.47 10.32
N GLU A 129 4.25 -8.29 10.05
CA GLU A 129 5.12 -8.85 11.10
C GLU A 129 5.84 -7.74 11.89
N SER A 130 6.31 -6.69 11.19
CA SER A 130 6.92 -5.53 11.83
C SER A 130 5.94 -4.79 12.75
N ALA A 131 4.68 -4.65 12.35
CA ALA A 131 3.64 -4.02 13.16
C ALA A 131 3.30 -4.89 14.38
N ALA A 132 3.24 -6.21 14.22
CA ALA A 132 3.01 -7.15 15.30
C ALA A 132 4.12 -7.07 16.37
N ARG A 133 5.39 -7.08 15.93
CA ARG A 133 6.54 -6.89 16.83
C ARG A 133 6.48 -5.56 17.57
N ALA A 134 6.16 -4.47 16.88
CA ALA A 134 6.05 -3.15 17.51
C ALA A 134 4.90 -3.08 18.54
N ALA A 135 3.81 -3.80 18.31
CA ALA A 135 2.67 -3.90 19.22
C ALA A 135 2.88 -4.94 20.35
N GLY A 136 3.99 -5.69 20.36
CA GLY A 136 4.22 -6.76 21.31
C GLY A 136 3.20 -7.91 21.20
N ARG A 137 2.65 -8.13 20.01
CA ARG A 137 1.62 -9.16 19.75
C ARG A 137 2.22 -10.34 19.00
N ASP A 138 1.84 -11.54 19.40
CA ASP A 138 2.13 -12.76 18.65
C ASP A 138 1.10 -12.91 17.51
N VAL A 139 1.59 -12.87 16.28
CA VAL A 139 0.77 -12.86 15.06
C VAL A 139 1.37 -13.85 14.06
N SER A 140 0.54 -14.75 13.56
CA SER A 140 0.83 -15.61 12.43
C SER A 140 0.40 -14.91 11.14
N VAL A 141 1.34 -14.67 10.23
CA VAL A 141 1.06 -14.14 8.89
C VAL A 141 0.95 -15.29 7.89
N ILE A 142 -0.15 -15.35 7.14
CA ILE A 142 -0.45 -16.38 6.14
C ILE A 142 -0.39 -15.71 4.76
N PRO A 143 0.76 -15.75 4.07
CA PRO A 143 0.89 -15.18 2.73
C PRO A 143 0.17 -16.06 1.70
N ARG A 144 -0.58 -15.45 0.80
CA ARG A 144 -1.32 -16.10 -0.28
C ARG A 144 -1.12 -15.35 -1.59
N LEU A 145 -0.51 -16.04 -2.56
CA LEU A 145 -0.38 -15.54 -3.92
C LEU A 145 -1.57 -16.01 -4.76
N CYS A 146 -2.29 -15.07 -5.37
CA CYS A 146 -3.29 -15.32 -6.40
C CYS A 146 -2.59 -15.73 -7.71
N GLU A 147 -2.14 -16.98 -7.78
CA GLU A 147 -1.39 -17.49 -8.93
C GLU A 147 -2.14 -17.28 -10.24
N GLY A 148 -1.43 -16.76 -11.26
CA GLY A 148 -2.00 -16.50 -12.57
C GLY A 148 -2.91 -15.27 -12.68
N ALA A 149 -3.28 -14.61 -11.57
CA ALA A 149 -4.13 -13.41 -11.61
C ALA A 149 -3.44 -12.27 -12.36
N PHE A 150 -2.19 -11.94 -12.01
CA PHE A 150 -1.43 -10.89 -12.69
C PHE A 150 -1.26 -11.18 -14.19
N SER A 151 -0.93 -12.42 -14.55
CA SER A 151 -0.80 -12.82 -15.95
C SER A 151 -2.11 -12.75 -16.73
N ALA A 152 -3.27 -13.01 -16.09
CA ALA A 152 -4.57 -12.82 -16.71
C ALA A 152 -4.81 -11.34 -17.03
N LEU A 153 -4.53 -10.45 -16.06
CA LEU A 153 -4.67 -9.00 -16.26
C LEU A 153 -3.74 -8.47 -17.35
N ASP A 154 -2.49 -8.95 -17.41
CA ASP A 154 -1.50 -8.56 -18.43
C ASP A 154 -1.95 -8.95 -19.86
N ARG A 155 -2.69 -10.07 -19.98
CA ARG A 155 -3.33 -10.49 -21.25
C ARG A 155 -4.67 -9.82 -21.54
N GLY A 156 -5.10 -8.87 -20.70
CA GLY A 156 -6.38 -8.17 -20.85
C GLY A 156 -7.60 -8.91 -20.32
N ASP A 157 -7.42 -10.05 -19.64
CA ASP A 157 -8.51 -10.83 -19.05
C ASP A 157 -8.77 -10.41 -17.59
N ALA A 158 -9.44 -9.26 -17.45
CA ALA A 158 -9.80 -8.71 -16.16
C ALA A 158 -10.80 -9.59 -15.40
N ALA A 159 -11.70 -10.29 -16.10
CA ALA A 159 -12.69 -11.16 -15.49
C ALA A 159 -12.03 -12.37 -14.81
N ARG A 160 -11.07 -13.01 -15.47
CA ARG A 160 -10.30 -14.11 -14.87
C ARG A 160 -9.43 -13.63 -13.72
N HIS A 161 -8.78 -12.47 -13.86
CA HIS A 161 -8.02 -11.86 -12.76
C HIS A 161 -8.90 -11.67 -11.51
N ASP A 162 -10.09 -11.11 -11.68
CA ASP A 162 -11.01 -10.83 -10.56
C ASP A 162 -11.57 -12.12 -9.94
N ALA A 163 -11.87 -13.13 -10.76
CA ALA A 163 -12.34 -14.43 -10.29
C ALA A 163 -11.30 -15.14 -9.40
N ILE A 164 -10.02 -15.14 -9.80
CA ILE A 164 -8.94 -15.78 -9.01
C ILE A 164 -8.80 -15.09 -7.65
N ILE A 165 -8.80 -13.75 -7.62
CA ILE A 165 -8.68 -13.01 -6.36
C ILE A 165 -9.87 -13.28 -5.45
N ALA A 166 -11.08 -13.33 -6.00
CA ALA A 166 -12.28 -13.59 -5.22
C ALA A 166 -12.27 -15.00 -4.59
N GLU A 167 -11.86 -16.02 -5.35
CA GLU A 167 -11.73 -17.40 -4.89
C GLU A 167 -10.70 -17.52 -3.76
N GLU A 168 -9.50 -16.96 -3.96
CA GLU A 168 -8.44 -16.99 -2.94
C GLU A 168 -8.81 -16.17 -1.70
N LEU A 169 -9.53 -15.06 -1.85
CA LEU A 169 -10.02 -14.25 -0.74
C LEU A 169 -11.01 -15.04 0.13
N ASP A 170 -11.96 -15.74 -0.49
CA ASP A 170 -12.93 -16.57 0.24
C ASP A 170 -12.26 -17.69 1.02
N SER A 171 -11.36 -18.41 0.34
CA SER A 171 -10.61 -19.50 0.95
C SER A 171 -9.81 -19.01 2.15
N LEU A 172 -9.08 -17.91 1.97
CA LEU A 172 -8.25 -17.34 3.03
C LEU A 172 -9.08 -16.83 4.22
N LEU A 173 -10.24 -16.20 3.98
CA LEU A 173 -11.15 -15.73 5.03
C LEU A 173 -11.72 -16.85 5.92
N ALA A 174 -11.73 -18.09 5.45
CA ALA A 174 -12.10 -19.26 6.24
C ALA A 174 -10.99 -19.69 7.21
N GLU A 175 -9.74 -19.27 6.98
CA GLU A 175 -8.56 -19.72 7.74
C GLU A 175 -7.99 -18.67 8.70
N VAL A 176 -8.34 -17.40 8.52
CA VAL A 176 -7.70 -16.25 9.19
C VAL A 176 -8.71 -15.28 9.79
N ASP A 177 -8.28 -14.45 10.74
CA ASP A 177 -9.14 -13.48 11.42
C ASP A 177 -9.42 -12.27 10.51
N VAL A 178 -8.40 -11.82 9.79
CA VAL A 178 -8.42 -10.64 8.91
C VAL A 178 -7.53 -10.87 7.69
N VAL A 179 -7.96 -10.35 6.53
CA VAL A 179 -7.19 -10.37 5.28
C VAL A 179 -6.74 -8.96 4.93
N VAL A 180 -5.46 -8.81 4.64
CA VAL A 180 -4.84 -7.64 4.06
C VAL A 180 -4.74 -7.83 2.55
N LEU A 181 -5.35 -6.92 1.78
CA LEU A 181 -5.18 -6.84 0.33
C LEU A 181 -3.90 -6.05 0.04
N ALA A 182 -2.84 -6.74 -0.38
CA ALA A 182 -1.51 -6.14 -0.54
C ALA A 182 -1.45 -5.10 -1.69
N GLN A 183 -2.39 -5.16 -2.62
CA GLN A 183 -2.50 -4.24 -3.75
C GLN A 183 -3.83 -3.49 -3.72
N ALA A 184 -3.76 -2.16 -3.71
CA ALA A 184 -4.92 -1.26 -3.62
C ALA A 184 -6.01 -1.56 -4.65
N SER A 185 -5.63 -1.96 -5.88
CA SER A 185 -6.58 -2.31 -6.93
C SER A 185 -7.52 -3.45 -6.56
N MET A 186 -7.12 -4.36 -5.65
CA MET A 186 -7.93 -5.49 -5.21
C MET A 186 -9.14 -5.06 -4.36
N ALA A 187 -9.13 -3.86 -3.78
CA ALA A 187 -10.19 -3.38 -2.88
C ALA A 187 -11.58 -3.40 -3.53
N ARG A 188 -11.66 -3.07 -4.83
CA ARG A 188 -12.92 -3.12 -5.59
C ARG A 188 -13.52 -4.53 -5.67
N ILE A 189 -12.67 -5.56 -5.67
CA ILE A 189 -13.11 -6.96 -5.74
C ILE A 189 -13.76 -7.34 -4.42
N ALA A 190 -13.12 -7.01 -3.29
CA ALA A 190 -13.71 -7.24 -1.97
C ALA A 190 -15.05 -6.49 -1.78
N ALA A 191 -15.16 -5.26 -2.29
CA ALA A 191 -16.39 -4.47 -2.17
C ALA A 191 -17.59 -5.05 -2.93
N MET A 192 -17.37 -5.88 -3.96
CA MET A 192 -18.44 -6.54 -4.73
C MET A 192 -18.93 -7.85 -4.08
N ARG A 193 -18.36 -8.25 -2.94
CA ARG A 193 -18.57 -9.57 -2.34
C ARG A 193 -19.46 -9.46 -1.09
N PRO A 194 -20.30 -10.47 -0.80
CA PRO A 194 -21.12 -10.52 0.40
C PRO A 194 -20.29 -11.01 1.61
N ILE A 195 -19.21 -10.30 1.91
CA ILE A 195 -18.30 -10.62 3.01
C ILE A 195 -18.37 -9.55 4.09
N ASP A 196 -17.96 -9.90 5.30
CA ASP A 196 -17.75 -8.92 6.35
C ASP A 196 -16.56 -8.01 5.98
N GLY A 197 -16.88 -6.83 5.46
CA GLY A 197 -15.89 -5.84 5.03
C GLY A 197 -14.97 -5.36 6.15
N SER A 198 -15.34 -5.55 7.43
CA SER A 198 -14.47 -5.20 8.55
C SER A 198 -13.25 -6.12 8.67
N ARG A 199 -13.31 -7.32 8.07
CA ARG A 199 -12.24 -8.32 8.05
C ARG A 199 -11.37 -8.25 6.80
N VAL A 200 -11.62 -7.33 5.87
CA VAL A 200 -10.82 -7.16 4.65
C VAL A 200 -10.31 -5.74 4.53
N LEU A 201 -8.99 -5.58 4.64
CA LEU A 201 -8.35 -4.27 4.67
C LEU A 201 -7.65 -3.95 3.36
N SER A 202 -7.68 -2.67 2.99
CA SER A 202 -6.90 -2.12 1.89
C SER A 202 -6.20 -0.83 2.33
N SER A 203 -5.07 -0.51 1.70
CA SER A 203 -4.16 0.53 2.18
C SER A 203 -4.59 1.98 1.91
N PRO A 204 -5.22 2.37 0.77
CA PRO A 204 -5.36 3.79 0.43
C PRO A 204 -6.10 4.64 1.46
N ARG A 205 -7.30 4.20 1.89
CA ARG A 205 -8.10 4.95 2.87
C ARG A 205 -7.42 4.99 4.24
N LEU A 206 -6.95 3.85 4.75
CA LEU A 206 -6.27 3.77 6.06
C LEU A 206 -5.00 4.64 6.11
N ALA A 207 -4.25 4.73 5.01
CA ALA A 207 -3.09 5.61 4.92
C ALA A 207 -3.47 7.09 5.08
N LEU A 208 -4.53 7.52 4.39
CA LEU A 208 -4.99 8.91 4.40
C LEU A 208 -5.70 9.27 5.71
N GLU A 209 -6.48 8.36 6.30
CA GLU A 209 -7.05 8.53 7.64
C GLU A 209 -5.95 8.72 8.69
N ARG A 210 -4.84 7.98 8.59
CA ARG A 210 -3.67 8.18 9.44
C ARG A 210 -3.05 9.55 9.24
N LEU A 211 -2.90 10.01 7.99
CA LEU A 211 -2.39 11.35 7.72
C LEU A 211 -3.32 12.46 8.21
N ALA A 212 -4.64 12.25 8.15
CA ALA A 212 -5.63 13.19 8.67
C ALA A 212 -5.62 13.28 10.20
N THR A 213 -5.30 12.19 10.90
CA THR A 213 -5.37 12.11 12.38
C THR A 213 -4.02 12.19 13.10
N GLN A 214 -2.91 11.98 12.37
CA GLN A 214 -1.56 11.94 12.94
C GLN A 214 -0.51 12.60 12.04
N GLY A 215 -0.91 13.13 10.88
CA GLY A 215 0.02 13.77 9.95
C GLY A 215 0.48 15.16 10.41
N PRO A 216 1.53 15.71 9.79
CA PRO A 216 2.07 17.02 10.14
C PRO A 216 1.13 18.20 9.80
N PHE A 217 -0.06 17.90 9.28
CA PHE A 217 -1.06 18.87 8.85
C PHE A 217 -1.95 19.38 9.98
N LEU A 218 -1.91 18.75 11.16
CA LEU A 218 -2.79 19.04 12.30
C LEU A 218 -2.42 20.29 13.11
N SER A 219 -1.25 20.88 12.86
CA SER A 219 -0.68 21.93 13.71
C SER A 219 -0.45 23.27 13.00
N LYS A 220 -1.10 23.51 11.86
CA LYS A 220 -0.97 24.75 11.06
C LYS A 220 -2.30 25.44 10.84
#